data_AF-A0A9D2I4V5-F1
#
_entry.id   AF-A0A9D2I4V5-F1
#
_cell.length_a   1.000
_cell.length_b   1.000
_cell.length_c   1.000
_cell.angle_alpha   90.00
_cell.angle_beta   90.00
_cell.angle_gamma   90.00
#
_symmetry.space_group_name_H-M   'P 1'
#
loop_
_entity.id
_entity.type
_entity.pdbx_description
1 polymer ?
#
loop_
_entity_poly.entity_id
_entity_poly.type
_entity_poly.pdbx_seq_one_letter_code
_entity_poly.pdbx_strand_id
1 'polypeptide(L)'
;MAITYNDGLEIDDGIRLVSVNNGAAIASINSRDATLPDRFTAFLNWFQESGEALDKEDPTKKKADESITLNDWKPWLEKRVALCEKACEQVDAMFGEGLCRKAFQCDVPDESTIMELIDGLIPFVNRAFEERGKRIAVKYDKKRKGGRTQRGKAELIADYKAEHGE
;
A
#
# COMPACT_ATOMS: atom_id res chain seq x y z
N MET A 1 3.00 44.84 3.62
CA MET A 1 1.79 44.40 2.89
C MET A 1 2.07 42.98 2.42
N ALA A 2 1.32 41.98 2.90
CA ALA A 2 1.51 40.61 2.44
C ALA A 2 0.85 40.46 1.07
N ILE A 3 1.58 39.92 0.10
CA ILE A 3 1.03 39.57 -1.21
C ILE A 3 0.32 38.23 -1.03
N THR A 4 -1.00 38.24 -1.16
CA THR A 4 -1.82 37.02 -1.16
C THR A 4 -2.00 36.59 -2.61
N TYR A 5 -1.59 35.37 -2.94
CA TYR A 5 -1.82 34.77 -4.25
C TYR A 5 -3.21 34.12 -4.24
N ASN A 6 -4.08 34.49 -5.20
CA ASN A 6 -5.42 33.91 -5.38
C ASN A 6 -5.41 32.65 -6.26
N ASP A 7 -4.25 32.26 -6.78
CA ASP A 7 -4.11 31.06 -7.59
C ASP A 7 -4.00 29.83 -6.66
N GLY A 8 -4.99 28.94 -6.73
CA GLY A 8 -5.00 27.71 -5.94
C GLY A 8 -3.82 26.80 -6.28
N LEU A 9 -3.10 26.32 -5.26
CA LEU A 9 -2.06 25.32 -5.44
C LEU A 9 -2.70 23.92 -5.51
N GLU A 10 -2.86 23.39 -6.72
CA GLU A 10 -3.32 22.02 -6.90
C GLU A 10 -2.18 21.01 -6.71
N ILE A 11 -2.35 20.13 -5.72
CA ILE A 11 -1.39 19.09 -5.38
C ILE A 11 -2.10 17.74 -5.51
N ASP A 12 -1.65 16.89 -6.45
CA ASP A 12 -2.10 15.49 -6.59
C ASP A 12 -1.91 14.72 -5.27
N ASP A 13 -2.99 14.45 -4.54
CA ASP A 13 -2.99 13.81 -3.22
C ASP A 13 -2.31 12.42 -3.19
N GLY A 14 -2.04 11.81 -4.35
CA GLY A 14 -1.42 10.51 -4.47
C GLY A 14 -2.30 9.35 -4.01
N ILE A 15 -3.59 9.61 -3.78
CA ILE A 15 -4.58 8.62 -3.37
C ILE A 15 -5.17 7.98 -4.63
N ARG A 16 -5.33 6.66 -4.61
CA ARG A 16 -6.05 5.89 -5.63
C ARG A 16 -7.14 5.09 -4.93
N LEU A 17 -8.37 5.23 -5.41
CA LEU A 17 -9.52 4.53 -4.87
C LEU A 17 -9.80 3.27 -5.69
N VAL A 18 -10.01 2.15 -5.02
CA VAL A 18 -10.34 0.86 -5.61
C VAL A 18 -11.69 0.41 -5.05
N SER A 19 -12.65 0.20 -5.94
CA SER A 19 -13.95 -0.37 -5.57
C SER A 19 -13.81 -1.87 -5.34
N VAL A 20 -14.26 -2.35 -4.19
CA VAL A 20 -14.22 -3.76 -3.78
C VAL A 20 -15.65 -4.30 -3.73
N ASN A 21 -15.84 -5.54 -4.21
CA ASN A 21 -17.14 -6.23 -4.23
C ASN A 21 -18.28 -5.36 -4.79
N ASN A 22 -18.10 -4.91 -6.03
CA ASN A 22 -19.08 -4.09 -6.77
C ASN A 22 -19.48 -2.79 -6.05
N GLY A 23 -18.58 -2.21 -5.24
CA GLY A 23 -18.81 -0.95 -4.53
C GLY A 23 -19.33 -1.11 -3.11
N ALA A 24 -19.38 -2.33 -2.57
CA ALA A 24 -19.66 -2.56 -1.16
C ALA A 24 -18.63 -1.87 -0.25
N ALA A 25 -17.37 -1.77 -0.71
CA ALA A 25 -16.32 -1.02 -0.03
C ALA A 25 -15.41 -0.28 -1.01
N ILE A 26 -14.67 0.69 -0.47
CA ILE A 26 -13.65 1.44 -1.21
C ILE A 26 -12.34 1.32 -0.45
N ALA A 27 -11.34 0.71 -1.07
CA ALA A 27 -9.97 0.72 -0.60
C ALA A 27 -9.25 1.99 -1.11
N SER A 28 -8.44 2.60 -0.26
CA SER A 28 -7.66 3.80 -0.54
C SER A 28 -6.17 3.48 -0.48
N ILE A 29 -5.49 3.64 -1.60
CA ILE A 29 -4.05 3.41 -1.74
C ILE A 29 -3.36 4.76 -1.79
N ASN A 30 -2.61 5.10 -0.73
CA ASN A 30 -1.88 6.35 -0.67
C ASN A 30 -0.41 6.15 -1.08
N SER A 31 -0.10 6.46 -2.34
CA SER A 31 1.27 6.37 -2.86
C SER A 31 2.26 7.33 -2.19
N ARG A 32 1.79 8.37 -1.47
CA ARG A 32 2.66 9.27 -0.70
C ARG A 32 3.10 8.69 0.62
N ASP A 33 2.40 7.69 1.12
CA ASP A 33 2.83 6.95 2.29
C ASP A 33 3.99 6.04 1.89
N ALA A 34 5.21 6.52 2.17
CA ALA A 34 6.43 5.76 1.91
C ALA A 34 6.54 4.49 2.77
N THR A 35 5.75 4.37 3.84
CA THR A 35 5.76 3.20 4.73
C THR A 35 4.79 2.10 4.29
N LEU A 36 3.87 2.40 3.38
CA LEU A 36 2.86 1.45 2.92
C LEU A 36 3.48 0.15 2.35
N PRO A 37 4.52 0.18 1.49
CA PRO A 37 5.13 -1.05 0.97
C PRO A 37 5.75 -1.93 2.07
N ASP A 38 6.38 -1.31 3.06
CA ASP A 38 7.01 -2.02 4.19
C ASP A 38 5.94 -2.64 5.09
N ARG A 39 4.89 -1.89 5.45
CA ARG A 39 3.76 -2.40 6.24
C ARG A 39 3.02 -3.52 5.51
N PHE A 40 2.84 -3.38 4.19
CA PHE A 40 2.16 -4.38 3.37
C PHE A 40 2.95 -5.69 3.31
N THR A 41 4.26 -5.62 3.05
CA THR A 41 5.16 -6.80 3.08
C THR A 41 5.21 -7.43 4.47
N ALA A 42 5.32 -6.61 5.52
CA ALA A 42 5.34 -7.09 6.90
C ALA A 42 4.04 -7.81 7.27
N PHE A 43 2.89 -7.28 6.83
CA PHE A 43 1.59 -7.92 7.00
C PHE A 43 1.55 -9.29 6.31
N LEU A 44 1.96 -9.39 5.04
CA LEU A 44 1.95 -10.66 4.28
C LEU A 44 2.76 -11.75 5.00
N ASN A 45 3.99 -11.42 5.42
CA ASN A 45 4.85 -12.35 6.14
C ASN A 45 4.23 -12.76 7.48
N TRP A 46 3.79 -11.79 8.28
CA TRP A 46 3.17 -12.04 9.58
C TRP A 46 1.91 -12.90 9.45
N PHE A 47 1.07 -12.63 8.45
CA PHE A 47 -0.19 -13.34 8.25
C PHE A 47 0.06 -14.80 7.84
N GLN A 48 1.01 -15.03 6.93
CA GLN A 48 1.42 -16.38 6.54
C GLN A 48 2.00 -17.15 7.73
N GLU A 49 2.99 -16.59 8.43
CA GLU A 49 3.62 -17.25 9.58
C GLU A 49 2.62 -17.57 10.70
N SER A 50 1.69 -16.64 10.96
CA SER A 50 0.65 -16.82 11.98
C SER A 50 -0.35 -17.89 11.56
N GLY A 51 -0.73 -17.94 10.28
CA GLY A 51 -1.59 -18.98 9.73
C GLY A 51 -0.94 -20.36 9.84
N GLU A 52 0.34 -20.49 9.47
CA GLU A 52 1.10 -21.75 9.62
C GLU A 52 1.24 -22.19 11.09
N ALA A 53 1.42 -21.23 12.02
CA ALA A 53 1.48 -21.52 13.44
C ALA A 53 0.12 -22.03 13.97
N LEU A 54 -0.97 -21.40 13.56
CA LEU A 54 -2.34 -21.79 13.92
C LEU A 54 -2.72 -23.16 13.33
N ASP A 55 -2.29 -23.43 12.11
CA ASP A 55 -2.53 -24.68 11.39
C ASP A 55 -1.84 -25.89 12.07
N LYS A 56 -0.68 -25.70 12.70
CA LYS A 56 -0.04 -26.72 13.56
C LYS A 56 -0.87 -27.04 14.81
N GLU A 57 -1.74 -26.11 15.21
CA GLU A 57 -2.61 -26.29 16.35
C GLU A 57 -3.97 -26.89 16.00
N ASP A 58 -4.25 -27.13 14.71
CA ASP A 58 -5.50 -27.67 14.21
C ASP A 58 -5.85 -29.01 14.91
N PRO A 59 -7.04 -29.10 15.54
CA PRO A 59 -7.51 -30.33 16.18
C PRO A 59 -7.49 -31.55 15.26
N THR A 60 -7.77 -31.36 13.96
CA THR A 60 -7.77 -32.43 12.95
C THR A 60 -6.38 -33.02 12.72
N LYS A 61 -5.33 -32.23 12.92
CA LYS A 61 -3.94 -32.65 12.77
C LYS A 61 -3.37 -33.23 14.06
N LYS A 62 -3.84 -32.74 15.22
CA LYS A 62 -3.40 -33.21 16.54
C LYS A 62 -4.02 -34.54 16.95
N LYS A 63 -5.24 -34.83 16.49
CA LYS A 63 -6.04 -35.99 16.89
C LYS A 63 -6.53 -36.77 15.68
N ALA A 64 -5.60 -37.15 14.80
CA ALA A 64 -5.92 -37.80 13.52
C ALA A 64 -6.78 -39.08 13.67
N ASP A 65 -6.77 -39.73 14.84
CA ASP A 65 -7.46 -41.00 15.11
C ASP A 65 -8.46 -40.94 16.29
N GLU A 66 -8.74 -39.78 16.88
CA GLU A 66 -9.70 -39.61 17.98
C GLU A 66 -10.94 -38.81 17.55
N SER A 67 -12.10 -39.07 18.16
CA SER A 67 -13.28 -38.24 17.93
C SER A 67 -13.04 -36.82 18.46
N ILE A 68 -12.97 -35.85 17.56
CA ILE A 68 -12.79 -34.43 17.91
C ILE A 68 -14.11 -33.88 18.44
N THR A 69 -14.07 -33.25 19.60
CA THR A 69 -15.24 -32.63 20.23
C THR A 69 -15.24 -31.12 20.04
N LEU A 70 -16.38 -30.47 20.29
CA LEU A 70 -16.47 -29.00 20.28
C LEU A 70 -15.51 -28.34 21.28
N ASN A 71 -15.17 -29.02 22.38
CA ASN A 71 -14.21 -28.52 23.37
C ASN A 71 -12.77 -28.52 22.85
N ASP A 72 -12.44 -29.40 21.90
CA ASP A 72 -11.15 -29.39 21.21
C ASP A 72 -11.09 -28.27 20.17
N TRP A 73 -12.21 -27.97 19.50
CA TRP A 73 -12.32 -26.90 18.51
C TRP A 73 -12.27 -25.50 19.11
N LYS A 74 -12.93 -25.29 20.26
CA LYS A 74 -13.16 -23.95 20.81
C LYS A 74 -11.86 -23.13 21.00
N PRO A 75 -10.80 -23.64 21.65
CA PRO A 75 -9.56 -22.85 21.83
C PRO A 75 -8.87 -22.51 20.51
N TRP A 76 -8.94 -23.41 19.54
CA TRP A 76 -8.38 -23.18 18.20
C TRP A 76 -9.19 -22.13 17.44
N LEU A 77 -10.53 -22.22 17.47
CA LEU A 77 -11.42 -21.24 16.84
C LEU A 77 -11.25 -19.84 17.45
N GLU A 78 -11.08 -19.73 18.77
CA GLU A 78 -10.83 -18.44 19.43
C GLU A 78 -9.51 -17.80 18.94
N LYS A 79 -8.44 -18.58 18.82
CA LYS A 79 -7.17 -18.12 18.24
C LYS A 79 -7.31 -17.72 16.78
N ARG A 80 -8.08 -18.50 16.02
CA ARG A 80 -8.37 -18.25 14.61
C ARG A 80 -9.11 -16.94 14.40
N VAL A 81 -10.17 -16.71 15.16
CA VAL A 81 -10.92 -15.44 15.13
C VAL A 81 -10.01 -14.28 15.50
N ALA A 82 -9.22 -14.38 16.57
CA ALA A 82 -8.29 -13.32 16.97
C ALA A 82 -7.23 -13.00 15.90
N LEU A 83 -6.75 -14.02 15.17
CA LEU A 83 -5.84 -13.83 14.04
C LEU A 83 -6.52 -13.02 12.92
N CYS A 84 -7.73 -13.41 12.53
CA CYS A 84 -8.50 -12.74 11.48
C CYS A 84 -8.88 -11.30 11.87
N GLU A 85 -9.27 -11.05 13.11
CA GLU A 85 -9.57 -9.70 13.63
C GLU A 85 -8.34 -8.80 13.50
N LYS A 86 -7.19 -9.25 14.01
CA LYS A 86 -5.94 -8.50 13.93
C LYS A 86 -5.49 -8.29 12.48
N ALA A 87 -5.76 -9.25 11.60
CA ALA A 87 -5.48 -9.09 10.18
C ALA A 87 -6.37 -8.00 9.56
N CYS A 88 -7.67 -8.01 9.86
CA CYS A 88 -8.60 -6.97 9.42
C CYS A 88 -8.18 -5.57 9.90
N GLU A 89 -7.75 -5.44 11.16
CA GLU A 89 -7.24 -4.16 11.69
C GLU A 89 -6.04 -3.64 10.90
N GLN A 90 -5.08 -4.51 10.56
CA GLN A 90 -3.91 -4.13 9.77
C GLN A 90 -4.27 -3.76 8.33
N VAL A 91 -5.18 -4.51 7.71
CA VAL A 91 -5.69 -4.22 6.37
C VAL A 91 -6.42 -2.88 6.35
N ASP A 92 -7.32 -2.65 7.29
CA ASP A 92 -8.05 -1.39 7.45
C ASP A 92 -7.10 -0.21 7.71
N ALA A 93 -6.04 -0.41 8.49
CA ALA A 93 -5.03 0.62 8.75
C ALA A 93 -4.17 0.98 7.52
N MET A 94 -4.06 0.08 6.54
CA MET A 94 -3.34 0.31 5.29
C MET A 94 -4.24 0.88 4.18
N PHE A 95 -5.49 0.43 4.12
CA PHE A 95 -6.36 0.65 2.96
C PHE A 95 -7.67 1.39 3.27
N GLY A 96 -7.94 1.71 4.53
CA GLY A 96 -9.09 2.51 4.95
C GLY A 96 -9.96 1.82 5.99
N GLU A 97 -10.50 2.61 6.90
CA GLU A 97 -11.25 2.11 8.06
C GLU A 97 -12.51 1.32 7.68
N GLY A 98 -12.64 0.13 8.26
CA GLY A 98 -13.77 -0.78 8.07
C GLY A 98 -13.81 -1.43 6.70
N LEU A 99 -12.71 -1.46 5.95
CA LEU A 99 -12.64 -2.05 4.61
C LEU A 99 -13.07 -3.51 4.65
N CYS A 100 -12.51 -4.32 5.54
CA CYS A 100 -12.82 -5.76 5.61
C CYS A 100 -14.31 -6.02 5.86
N ARG A 101 -14.88 -5.42 6.91
CA ARG A 101 -16.31 -5.55 7.25
C ARG A 101 -17.22 -5.08 6.10
N LYS A 102 -16.92 -3.95 5.47
CA LYS A 102 -17.72 -3.40 4.37
C LYS A 102 -17.63 -4.28 3.12
N ALA A 103 -16.44 -4.82 2.83
CA ALA A 103 -16.22 -5.66 1.67
C ALA A 103 -17.01 -6.97 1.78
N PHE A 104 -16.97 -7.62 2.94
CA PHE A 104 -17.49 -8.99 3.11
C PHE A 104 -18.84 -9.10 3.81
N GLN A 105 -19.33 -8.01 4.41
CA GLN A 105 -20.60 -7.98 5.15
C GLN A 105 -20.65 -9.00 6.30
N CYS A 106 -19.50 -9.29 6.90
CA CYS A 106 -19.36 -10.10 8.10
C CYS A 106 -18.50 -9.38 9.13
N ASP A 107 -18.59 -9.80 10.39
CA ASP A 107 -17.80 -9.20 11.47
C ASP A 107 -16.32 -9.58 11.35
N VAL A 108 -16.03 -10.87 11.15
CA VAL A 108 -14.67 -11.40 11.02
C VAL A 108 -14.61 -12.36 9.82
N PRO A 109 -14.06 -11.94 8.67
CA PRO A 109 -13.82 -12.83 7.53
C PRO A 109 -12.74 -13.87 7.86
N ASP A 110 -12.79 -15.03 7.20
CA ASP A 110 -11.75 -16.04 7.33
C ASP A 110 -10.46 -15.67 6.59
N GLU A 111 -9.40 -16.44 6.83
CA GLU A 111 -8.07 -16.18 6.31
C GLU A 111 -8.01 -16.21 4.78
N SER A 112 -8.72 -17.16 4.15
CA SER A 112 -8.85 -17.23 2.69
C SER A 112 -9.46 -15.95 2.13
N THR A 113 -10.56 -15.51 2.73
CA THR A 113 -11.30 -14.31 2.33
C THR A 113 -10.44 -13.06 2.47
N ILE A 114 -9.68 -12.94 3.57
CA ILE A 114 -8.74 -11.84 3.78
C ILE A 114 -7.63 -11.85 2.71
N MET A 115 -7.04 -13.02 2.40
CA MET A 115 -6.00 -13.10 1.37
C MET A 115 -6.53 -12.80 -0.03
N GLU A 116 -7.74 -13.22 -0.39
CA GLU A 116 -8.34 -12.89 -1.68
C GLU A 116 -8.45 -11.37 -1.88
N LEU A 117 -8.86 -10.62 -0.84
CA LEU A 117 -8.86 -9.16 -0.91
C LEU A 117 -7.46 -8.61 -1.11
N ILE A 118 -6.49 -9.12 -0.36
CA ILE A 118 -5.12 -8.60 -0.39
C ILE A 118 -4.46 -8.87 -1.74
N ASP A 119 -4.57 -10.09 -2.26
CA ASP A 119 -4.09 -10.45 -3.59
C ASP A 119 -4.76 -9.60 -4.67
N GLY A 120 -6.06 -9.34 -4.54
CA GLY A 120 -6.80 -8.43 -5.39
C GLY A 120 -6.28 -6.99 -5.37
N LEU A 121 -5.74 -6.51 -4.23
CA LEU A 121 -5.20 -5.15 -4.07
C LEU A 121 -3.76 -5.00 -4.59
N ILE A 122 -2.94 -6.06 -4.60
CA ILE A 122 -1.54 -6.05 -5.10
C ILE A 122 -1.37 -5.30 -6.43
N PRO A 123 -2.12 -5.61 -7.51
CA PRO A 123 -1.93 -4.93 -8.80
C PRO A 123 -2.21 -3.42 -8.74
N PHE A 124 -3.12 -2.99 -7.87
CA PHE A 124 -3.44 -1.57 -7.68
C PHE A 124 -2.37 -0.85 -6.86
N VAL A 125 -1.82 -1.52 -5.85
CA VAL A 125 -0.68 -1.00 -5.07
C VAL A 125 0.51 -0.77 -5.99
N ASN A 126 0.90 -1.79 -6.77
CA ASN A 126 2.01 -1.70 -7.72
C ASN A 126 1.82 -0.54 -8.71
N ARG A 127 0.61 -0.42 -9.29
CA ARG A 127 0.28 0.67 -10.22
C ARG A 127 0.41 2.05 -9.57
N ALA A 128 -0.10 2.22 -8.35
CA ALA A 128 -0.05 3.50 -7.64
C ALA A 128 1.39 3.97 -7.39
N PHE A 129 2.28 3.05 -6.98
CA PHE A 129 3.70 3.35 -6.75
C PHE A 129 4.47 3.57 -8.06
N GLU A 130 4.17 2.81 -9.12
CA GLU A 130 4.78 3.03 -10.44
C GLU A 130 4.40 4.40 -11.02
N GLU A 131 3.12 4.78 -10.96
CA GLU A 131 2.65 6.11 -11.36
C GLU A 131 3.38 7.22 -10.62
N ARG A 132 3.56 7.06 -9.30
CA ARG A 132 4.31 8.01 -8.48
C ARG A 132 5.77 8.10 -8.92
N GLY A 133 6.43 6.97 -9.14
CA GLY A 133 7.81 6.92 -9.63
C GLY A 133 7.97 7.67 -10.96
N LYS A 134 7.07 7.42 -11.92
CA LYS A 134 7.03 8.13 -13.21
C LYS A 134 6.82 9.64 -13.03
N ARG A 135 5.89 10.04 -12.16
CA ARG A 135 5.61 11.47 -11.88
C ARG A 135 6.80 12.17 -11.24
N ILE A 136 7.48 11.54 -10.29
CA ILE A 136 8.71 12.07 -9.67
C ILE A 136 9.79 12.20 -10.73
N ALA A 137 10.02 11.16 -11.54
CA ALA A 137 11.01 11.20 -12.61
C ALA A 137 10.76 12.36 -13.57
N VAL A 138 9.51 12.60 -14.00
CA VAL A 138 9.15 13.74 -14.87
C VAL A 138 9.28 15.09 -14.16
N LYS A 139 8.83 15.19 -12.90
CA LYS A 139 8.86 16.46 -12.15
C LYS A 139 10.28 16.92 -11.87
N TYR A 140 11.19 16.00 -11.57
CA TYR A 140 12.57 16.26 -11.18
C TYR A 140 13.59 15.89 -12.26
N ASP A 141 13.17 15.65 -13.51
CA ASP A 141 14.10 15.44 -14.63
C ASP A 141 14.96 16.71 -14.85
N LYS A 142 16.28 16.55 -14.82
CA LYS A 142 17.25 17.62 -15.09
C LYS A 142 17.14 18.16 -16.54
N LYS A 143 16.52 17.42 -17.45
CA LYS A 143 16.30 17.82 -18.86
C LYS A 143 15.00 18.61 -19.10
N ARG A 144 14.21 18.90 -18.05
CA ARG A 144 12.98 19.69 -18.19
C ARG A 144 13.34 21.11 -18.66
N LYS A 145 12.63 21.65 -19.66
CA LYS A 145 12.81 23.04 -20.14
C LYS A 145 12.70 24.01 -18.95
N GLY A 146 13.83 24.56 -18.52
CA GLY A 146 13.95 25.42 -17.33
C GLY A 146 14.94 24.90 -16.27
N GLY A 147 15.29 23.61 -16.29
CA GLY A 147 16.50 23.13 -15.66
C GLY A 147 17.66 23.79 -16.39
N ARG A 148 18.31 24.76 -15.72
CA ARG A 148 19.46 25.49 -16.25
C ARG A 148 20.44 24.44 -16.79
N THR A 149 20.48 24.23 -18.09
CA THR A 149 21.60 23.58 -18.75
C THR A 149 22.78 24.43 -18.29
N GLN A 150 23.63 23.89 -17.42
CA GLN A 150 24.90 24.54 -17.15
C GLN A 150 25.54 24.68 -18.51
N ARG A 151 25.60 25.92 -19.02
CA ARG A 151 26.22 26.23 -20.30
C ARG A 151 27.57 25.55 -20.31
N GLY A 152 27.84 24.82 -21.39
CA GLY A 152 29.07 24.04 -21.46
C GLY A 152 30.27 24.97 -21.28
N LYS A 153 31.35 24.49 -20.66
CA LYS A 153 32.58 25.28 -20.48
C LYS A 153 33.04 25.95 -21.78
N ALA A 154 32.82 25.31 -22.93
CA ALA A 154 33.11 25.87 -24.25
C ALA A 154 32.22 27.07 -24.63
N GLU A 155 30.92 27.05 -24.31
CA GLU A 155 30.01 28.19 -24.54
C GLU A 155 30.37 29.38 -23.64
N LEU A 156 30.72 29.10 -22.38
CA LEU A 156 31.16 30.15 -21.45
C LEU A 156 32.48 30.80 -21.88
N ILE A 157 33.40 30.01 -22.45
CA ILE A 157 34.67 30.52 -22.99
C ILE A 157 34.44 31.32 -24.29
N ALA A 158 33.51 30.89 -25.14
CA ALA A 158 33.19 31.58 -26.39
C ALA A 158 32.56 32.96 -26.13
N ASP A 159 31.61 33.05 -25.20
CA ASP A 159 30.99 34.33 -24.81
C ASP A 159 32.03 35.27 -24.16
N TYR A 160 32.88 34.75 -23.27
CA TYR A 160 33.94 35.55 -22.64
C TYR A 160 34.91 36.12 -23.68
N LYS A 161 35.28 35.34 -24.70
CA LYS A 161 36.12 35.81 -25.82
C LYS A 161 35.39 36.79 -26.73
N ALA A 162 34.07 36.68 -26.87
CA ALA A 162 33.27 37.61 -27.66
C ALA A 162 33.05 38.97 -26.96
N GLU A 163 32.91 38.97 -25.63
CA GLU A 163 32.70 40.20 -24.83
C GLU A 163 34.00 40.91 -24.46
N HIS A 164 35.12 40.19 -24.37
CA HIS A 164 36.41 40.72 -23.91
C HIS A 164 37.57 40.40 -24.87
N GLY A 165 37.27 40.34 -26.17
CA GLY A 165 38.22 39.92 -27.19
C GLY A 165 39.59 40.60 -27.09
N GLU A 166 40.62 39.77 -27.22
CA GLU A 166 41.80 40.05 -28.04
C GLU A 166 41.72 39.18 -29.29
#